data_AF-U5S0M6-F1
#
_entry.id   AF-U5S0M6-F1
#
_cell.length_a   1.000
_cell.length_b   1.000
_cell.length_c   1.000
_cell.angle_alpha   90.00
_cell.angle_beta   90.00
_cell.angle_gamma   90.00
#
_symmetry.space_group_name_H-M   'P 1'
#
loop_
_entity.id
_entity.type
_entity.pdbx_description
1 polymer ?
#
loop_
_entity_poly.entity_id
_entity_poly.type
_entity_poly.pdbx_seq_one_letter_code
_entity_poly.pdbx_strand_id
1 'polypeptide(L)'
;KEVDTPTIEIDWDMLKRHDATTIPQVAYASFVGKDVAAAQGAKQKADRKQWIAEDKSGYTLRDYALFDAAAYGWQAGFSHDFLGDTTVTPYGMGSPSDLGLPAWNGSPEETTAMIRQAFRFLGTGTISIVELNENNRKLVYGVDWDGKAIVFENVEKAYETDKKRVIPEKCRYAVVFSMPMSEEMNKRAPTLLGDATTALSYSLSTLFQIRAQRFFRMLGYQGLGSFTYVNNTSINPALAVISGMGEQGRLGQCVFPEYGTMARLGSVITDLPLVPDKPIDSGVWNFCKTCKLCASHCPSGALNPDDVPSWDVKYSGNHPGKKVYHCDGMNCRGYWYDLTSLCSICVASCVFAK
;
A
#
# COMPACT_ATOMS: atom_id res chain seq x y z
N LYS A 1 -6.49 -22.35 2.12
CA LYS A 1 -7.48 -22.84 1.12
C LYS A 1 -8.14 -21.64 0.47
N GLU A 2 -8.56 -21.73 -0.78
CA GLU A 2 -9.40 -20.69 -1.40
C GLU A 2 -10.81 -20.70 -0.82
N VAL A 3 -11.45 -19.53 -0.80
CA VAL A 3 -12.82 -19.30 -0.34
C VAL A 3 -13.48 -18.24 -1.22
N ASP A 4 -14.82 -18.21 -1.27
CA ASP A 4 -15.54 -17.26 -2.15
C ASP A 4 -15.63 -15.85 -1.55
N THR A 5 -15.53 -15.73 -0.22
CA THR A 5 -15.56 -14.44 0.50
C THR A 5 -14.41 -14.36 1.51
N PRO A 6 -13.84 -13.16 1.77
CA PRO A 6 -12.84 -12.99 2.82
C PRO A 6 -13.31 -13.49 4.19
N THR A 7 -12.34 -13.86 5.06
CA THR A 7 -12.63 -14.36 6.41
C THR A 7 -13.17 -13.29 7.38
N ILE A 8 -13.04 -12.02 7.02
CA ILE A 8 -13.67 -10.90 7.73
C ILE A 8 -15.09 -10.66 7.20
N GLU A 9 -16.00 -10.26 8.09
CA GLU A 9 -17.34 -9.85 7.72
C GLU A 9 -17.31 -8.44 7.11
N ILE A 10 -17.90 -8.27 5.92
CA ILE A 10 -17.96 -7.00 5.18
C ILE A 10 -19.42 -6.72 4.81
N ASP A 11 -19.89 -5.53 5.14
CA ASP A 11 -21.14 -4.97 4.66
C ASP A 11 -20.81 -4.05 3.46
N TRP A 12 -20.98 -4.60 2.26
CA TRP A 12 -20.68 -3.88 1.03
C TRP A 12 -21.64 -2.73 0.76
N ASP A 13 -22.86 -2.74 1.30
CA ASP A 13 -23.85 -1.67 1.12
C ASP A 13 -23.51 -0.46 1.98
N MET A 14 -22.93 -0.69 3.17
CA MET A 14 -22.40 0.37 4.03
C MET A 14 -21.08 0.94 3.50
N LEU A 15 -20.26 0.11 2.84
CA LEU A 15 -18.93 0.49 2.39
C LEU A 15 -19.01 1.48 1.22
N LYS A 16 -18.34 2.63 1.37
CA LYS A 16 -18.25 3.68 0.33
C LYS A 16 -16.80 3.87 -0.11
N ARG A 17 -16.55 4.46 -1.28
CA ARG A 17 -15.18 4.83 -1.65
C ARG A 17 -14.62 5.83 -0.64
N HIS A 18 -13.47 5.49 -0.03
CA HIS A 18 -12.92 6.24 1.10
C HIS A 18 -12.25 7.54 0.68
N ASP A 19 -12.29 8.56 1.53
CA ASP A 19 -11.57 9.82 1.36
C ASP A 19 -10.18 9.72 2.01
N ALA A 20 -9.15 9.61 1.18
CA ALA A 20 -7.78 9.43 1.64
C ALA A 20 -7.22 10.66 2.37
N THR A 21 -7.88 11.83 2.32
CA THR A 21 -7.45 13.00 3.10
C THR A 21 -7.74 12.84 4.60
N THR A 22 -8.57 11.86 4.98
CA THR A 22 -8.96 11.59 6.37
C THR A 22 -8.03 10.61 7.10
N ILE A 23 -7.09 9.97 6.37
CA ILE A 23 -6.15 9.02 6.96
C ILE A 23 -5.12 9.74 7.85
N PRO A 24 -4.46 9.05 8.79
CA PRO A 24 -3.57 9.68 9.75
C PRO A 24 -2.40 10.45 9.11
N GLN A 25 -1.88 10.00 7.98
CA GLN A 25 -0.76 10.66 7.30
C GLN A 25 -1.12 12.07 6.81
N VAL A 26 -2.40 12.33 6.52
CA VAL A 26 -2.89 13.61 5.98
C VAL A 26 -3.63 14.42 7.05
N ALA A 27 -4.53 13.78 7.80
CA ALA A 27 -5.44 14.44 8.74
C ALA A 27 -4.87 14.65 10.15
N TYR A 28 -3.71 14.11 10.50
CA TYR A 28 -3.21 14.16 11.89
C TYR A 28 -3.12 15.59 12.45
N ALA A 29 -2.62 16.55 11.68
CA ALA A 29 -2.55 17.95 12.13
C ALA A 29 -3.92 18.58 12.37
N SER A 30 -4.94 18.19 11.60
CA SER A 30 -6.32 18.62 11.83
C SER A 30 -6.93 17.93 13.06
N PHE A 31 -6.49 16.71 13.37
CA PHE A 31 -6.96 15.93 14.52
C PHE A 31 -6.40 16.42 15.86
N VAL A 32 -5.08 16.60 15.97
CA VAL A 32 -4.43 17.05 17.22
C VAL A 32 -4.34 18.58 17.36
N GLY A 33 -4.65 19.32 16.29
CA GLY A 33 -4.44 20.76 16.20
C GLY A 33 -3.10 21.13 15.56
N LYS A 34 -3.11 22.15 14.70
CA LYS A 34 -1.95 22.53 13.88
C LYS A 34 -0.73 22.91 14.73
N ASP A 35 -0.94 23.62 15.84
CA ASP A 35 0.14 24.04 16.73
C ASP A 35 0.78 22.85 17.45
N VAL A 36 -0.03 21.89 17.88
CA VAL A 36 0.46 20.64 18.51
C VAL A 36 1.28 19.83 17.51
N ALA A 37 0.76 19.62 16.30
CA ALA A 37 1.46 18.89 15.26
C ALA A 37 2.76 19.60 14.83
N ALA A 38 2.76 20.94 14.77
CA ALA A 38 3.95 21.73 14.47
C ALA A 38 5.01 21.61 15.59
N ALA A 39 4.59 21.69 16.86
CA ALA A 39 5.47 21.51 18.02
C ALA A 39 6.08 20.10 18.05
N GLN A 40 5.27 19.06 17.80
CA GLN A 40 5.73 17.68 17.68
C GLN A 40 6.73 17.51 16.54
N GLY A 41 6.46 18.10 15.36
CA GLY A 41 7.40 18.07 14.23
C GLY A 41 8.71 18.81 14.51
N ALA A 42 8.66 19.94 15.22
CA ALA A 42 9.85 20.68 15.65
C ALA A 42 10.69 19.87 16.65
N LYS A 43 10.02 19.24 17.64
CA LYS A 43 10.65 18.32 18.60
C LYS A 43 11.33 17.16 17.89
N GLN A 44 10.64 16.47 16.99
CA GLN A 44 11.21 15.35 16.23
C GLN A 44 12.49 15.74 15.46
N LYS A 45 12.51 16.93 14.84
CA LYS A 45 13.71 17.46 14.15
C LYS A 45 14.86 17.73 15.11
N ALA A 46 14.57 18.30 16.28
CA ALA A 46 15.56 18.54 17.33
C ALA A 46 16.11 17.21 17.87
N ASP A 47 15.23 16.26 18.20
CA ASP A 47 15.60 14.92 18.67
C ASP A 47 16.48 14.19 17.65
N ARG A 48 16.19 14.28 16.35
CA ARG A 48 17.03 13.69 15.31
C ARG A 48 18.47 14.21 15.38
N LYS A 49 18.63 15.54 15.46
CA LYS A 49 19.96 16.16 15.57
C LYS A 49 20.66 15.74 16.86
N GLN A 50 19.94 15.73 17.97
CA GLN A 50 20.45 15.36 19.28
C GLN A 50 20.90 13.89 19.32
N TRP A 51 20.03 12.95 18.92
CA TRP A 51 20.32 11.51 18.99
C TRP A 51 21.48 11.09 18.09
N ILE A 52 21.64 11.74 16.93
CA ILE A 52 22.82 11.55 16.08
C ILE A 52 24.09 12.05 16.79
N ALA A 53 24.05 13.22 17.42
CA ALA A 53 25.20 13.79 18.13
C ALA A 53 25.60 12.98 19.38
N GLU A 54 24.63 12.32 20.01
CA GLU A 54 24.81 11.44 21.17
C GLU A 54 25.20 9.99 20.80
N ASP A 55 25.33 9.67 19.51
CA ASP A 55 25.56 8.31 19.01
C ASP A 55 24.56 7.28 19.57
N LYS A 56 23.29 7.69 19.66
CA LYS A 56 22.22 6.85 20.21
C LYS A 56 22.04 5.59 19.34
N SER A 57 22.15 4.42 19.96
CA SER A 57 21.99 3.12 19.28
C SER A 57 20.69 3.05 18.46
N GLY A 58 20.81 2.68 17.18
CA GLY A 58 19.70 2.61 16.23
C GLY A 58 19.29 3.95 15.60
N TYR A 59 19.95 5.04 16.01
CA TYR A 59 19.73 6.41 15.52
C TYR A 59 21.05 7.15 15.24
N THR A 60 22.13 6.40 15.04
CA THR A 60 23.46 6.94 14.75
C THR A 60 23.49 7.58 13.36
N LEU A 61 24.55 8.34 13.05
CA LEU A 61 24.74 8.86 11.70
C LEU A 61 24.82 7.73 10.64
N ARG A 62 25.33 6.56 11.01
CA ARG A 62 25.42 5.39 10.10
C ARG A 62 24.05 4.80 9.82
N ASP A 63 23.19 4.71 10.85
CA ASP A 63 21.81 4.23 10.69
C ASP A 63 21.01 5.19 9.81
N TYR A 64 21.21 6.50 10.00
CA TYR A 64 20.61 7.52 9.15
C TYR A 64 21.09 7.44 7.69
N ALA A 65 22.41 7.26 7.47
CA ALA A 65 22.97 7.13 6.13
C ALA A 65 22.39 5.91 5.39
N LEU A 66 22.21 4.78 6.08
CA LEU A 66 21.57 3.59 5.50
C LEU A 66 20.08 3.86 5.17
N PHE A 67 19.34 4.48 6.10
CA PHE A 67 17.94 4.83 5.87
C PHE A 67 17.79 5.78 4.67
N ASP A 68 18.61 6.83 4.59
CA ASP A 68 18.60 7.80 3.50
C ASP A 68 18.85 7.12 2.13
N ALA A 69 19.87 6.27 2.06
CA ALA A 69 20.16 5.50 0.85
C ALA A 69 19.01 4.57 0.46
N ALA A 70 18.38 3.90 1.42
CA ALA A 70 17.22 3.04 1.20
C ALA A 70 15.98 3.84 0.75
N ALA A 71 15.78 5.03 1.29
CA ALA A 71 14.63 5.89 1.06
C ALA A 71 14.70 6.71 -0.23
N TYR A 72 15.85 6.75 -0.91
CA TYR A 72 16.08 7.66 -2.03
C TYR A 72 14.99 7.59 -3.11
N GLY A 73 14.68 6.38 -3.61
CA GLY A 73 13.64 6.19 -4.64
C GLY A 73 12.22 6.54 -4.18
N TRP A 74 11.96 6.49 -2.87
CA TRP A 74 10.70 6.90 -2.27
C TRP A 74 10.58 8.41 -2.04
N GLN A 75 11.68 9.09 -1.67
CA GLN A 75 11.67 10.49 -1.25
C GLN A 75 12.01 11.50 -2.34
N ALA A 76 12.93 11.14 -3.25
CA ALA A 76 13.50 12.11 -4.20
C ALA A 76 13.92 11.52 -5.56
N GLY A 77 14.08 10.19 -5.63
CA GLY A 77 14.86 9.56 -6.69
C GLY A 77 14.08 9.21 -7.95
N PHE A 78 12.77 8.93 -7.85
CA PHE A 78 11.97 8.50 -8.99
C PHE A 78 10.68 9.32 -9.07
N SER A 79 10.38 9.82 -10.27
CA SER A 79 9.08 10.40 -10.57
C SER A 79 8.16 9.29 -11.05
N HIS A 80 7.00 9.16 -10.43
CA HIS A 80 5.91 8.29 -10.83
C HIS A 80 4.61 9.10 -10.85
N ASP A 81 3.70 8.73 -11.73
CA ASP A 81 2.46 9.45 -11.99
C ASP A 81 1.32 8.45 -12.16
N PHE A 82 0.09 8.89 -11.93
CA PHE A 82 -1.13 8.18 -12.22
C PHE A 82 -1.16 7.62 -13.65
N LEU A 83 -0.78 8.42 -14.65
CA LEU A 83 -0.78 8.00 -16.06
C LEU A 83 0.48 7.23 -16.48
N GLY A 84 1.53 7.28 -15.66
CA GLY A 84 2.84 6.72 -15.98
C GLY A 84 3.61 7.52 -17.04
N ASP A 85 4.84 7.10 -17.29
CA ASP A 85 5.72 7.75 -18.25
C ASP A 85 5.26 7.52 -19.71
N THR A 86 4.83 8.60 -20.36
CA THR A 86 4.37 8.58 -21.76
C THR A 86 5.47 8.88 -22.78
N THR A 87 6.74 8.96 -22.37
CA THR A 87 7.85 9.21 -23.29
C THR A 87 8.09 8.02 -24.22
N VAL A 88 8.38 8.32 -25.48
CA VAL A 88 8.97 7.37 -26.43
C VAL A 88 10.47 7.35 -26.15
N THR A 89 11.04 6.17 -25.94
CA THR A 89 12.49 6.05 -25.67
C THR A 89 13.31 6.49 -26.88
N PRO A 90 14.62 6.76 -26.71
CA PRO A 90 15.54 7.00 -27.82
C PRO A 90 15.59 5.87 -28.87
N TYR A 91 15.08 4.68 -28.54
CA TYR A 91 14.99 3.52 -29.44
C TYR A 91 13.61 3.40 -30.13
N GLY A 92 12.75 4.42 -30.05
CA GLY A 92 11.41 4.41 -30.66
C GLY A 92 10.37 3.58 -29.89
N MET A 93 10.70 3.05 -28.72
CA MET A 93 9.76 2.25 -27.93
C MET A 93 8.93 3.14 -27.00
N GLY A 94 7.62 3.22 -27.24
CA GLY A 94 6.65 3.86 -26.35
C GLY A 94 5.37 3.05 -26.21
N SER A 95 4.82 2.61 -27.33
CA SER A 95 3.62 1.80 -27.48
C SER A 95 3.66 1.02 -28.80
N PRO A 96 2.80 0.01 -29.02
CA PRO A 96 2.69 -0.65 -30.32
C PRO A 96 2.39 0.32 -31.46
N SER A 97 1.55 1.34 -31.22
CA SER A 97 1.21 2.34 -32.24
C SER A 97 2.40 3.19 -32.68
N ASP A 98 3.37 3.45 -31.79
CA ASP A 98 4.61 4.16 -32.16
C ASP A 98 5.48 3.34 -33.12
N LEU A 99 5.27 2.02 -33.17
CA LEU A 99 5.92 1.08 -34.07
C LEU A 99 5.07 0.71 -35.29
N GLY A 100 3.87 1.30 -35.45
CA GLY A 100 2.91 0.93 -36.49
C GLY A 100 2.28 -0.45 -36.30
N LEU A 101 2.28 -0.97 -35.06
CA LEU A 101 1.73 -2.28 -34.70
C LEU A 101 0.39 -2.11 -33.92
N PRO A 102 -0.54 -3.09 -34.03
CA PRO A 102 -1.72 -3.11 -33.18
C PRO A 102 -1.36 -3.41 -31.73
N ALA A 103 -2.29 -3.14 -30.81
CA ALA A 103 -2.19 -3.63 -29.44
C ALA A 103 -2.03 -5.16 -29.44
N TRP A 104 -1.21 -5.67 -28.54
CA TRP A 104 -1.07 -7.11 -28.34
C TRP A 104 -2.40 -7.68 -27.84
N ASN A 105 -2.73 -8.91 -28.23
CA ASN A 105 -3.98 -9.56 -27.81
C ASN A 105 -3.70 -11.02 -27.47
N GLY A 106 -4.18 -11.46 -26.31
CA GLY A 106 -4.09 -12.85 -25.84
C GLY A 106 -5.29 -13.19 -24.96
N SER A 107 -5.43 -14.46 -24.58
CA SER A 107 -6.52 -14.85 -23.68
C SER A 107 -6.29 -14.29 -22.26
N PRO A 108 -7.32 -14.11 -21.43
CA PRO A 108 -7.13 -13.69 -20.04
C PRO A 108 -6.18 -14.62 -19.26
N GLU A 109 -6.19 -15.92 -19.53
CA GLU A 109 -5.32 -16.92 -18.89
C GLU A 109 -3.86 -16.73 -19.29
N GLU A 110 -3.58 -16.60 -20.59
CA GLU A 110 -2.24 -16.33 -21.13
C GLU A 110 -1.70 -15.01 -20.57
N THR A 111 -2.56 -13.98 -20.59
CA THR A 111 -2.22 -12.65 -20.13
C THR A 111 -1.90 -12.64 -18.64
N THR A 112 -2.68 -13.34 -17.83
CA THR A 112 -2.44 -13.46 -16.39
C THR A 112 -1.13 -14.20 -16.10
N ALA A 113 -0.86 -15.29 -16.82
CA ALA A 113 0.40 -16.02 -16.70
C ALA A 113 1.60 -15.15 -17.08
N MET A 114 1.50 -14.40 -18.18
CA MET A 114 2.53 -13.44 -18.62
C MET A 114 2.79 -12.38 -17.57
N ILE A 115 1.74 -11.71 -17.06
CA ILE A 115 1.88 -10.64 -16.06
C ILE A 115 2.54 -11.18 -14.79
N ARG A 116 2.14 -12.36 -14.30
CA ARG A 116 2.76 -12.96 -13.11
C ARG A 116 4.25 -13.19 -13.27
N GLN A 117 4.70 -13.67 -14.44
CA GLN A 117 6.12 -13.90 -14.70
C GLN A 117 6.88 -12.60 -14.94
N ALA A 118 6.36 -11.74 -15.80
CA ALA A 118 6.98 -10.47 -16.15
C ALA A 118 7.17 -9.60 -14.90
N PHE A 119 6.15 -9.49 -14.05
CA PHE A 119 6.22 -8.58 -12.90
C PHE A 119 7.11 -9.12 -11.78
N ARG A 120 7.18 -10.45 -11.59
CA ARG A 120 8.20 -11.08 -10.74
C ARG A 120 9.60 -10.76 -11.25
N PHE A 121 9.85 -10.91 -12.55
CA PHE A 121 11.12 -10.54 -13.16
C PHE A 121 11.46 -9.04 -12.97
N LEU A 122 10.46 -8.16 -13.03
CA LEU A 122 10.64 -6.71 -12.85
C LEU A 122 10.90 -6.29 -11.39
N GLY A 123 10.89 -7.24 -10.45
CA GLY A 123 11.40 -7.07 -9.08
C GLY A 123 10.33 -7.08 -7.99
N THR A 124 9.13 -7.58 -8.26
CA THR A 124 8.06 -7.70 -7.27
C THR A 124 7.94 -9.12 -6.69
N GLY A 125 7.28 -9.27 -5.55
CA GLY A 125 6.98 -10.55 -4.91
C GLY A 125 5.75 -11.23 -5.49
N THR A 126 4.81 -11.60 -4.63
CA THR A 126 3.50 -12.14 -5.04
C THR A 126 2.68 -11.09 -5.76
N ILE A 127 1.92 -11.56 -6.75
CA ILE A 127 0.98 -10.78 -7.55
C ILE A 127 -0.37 -11.46 -7.44
N SER A 128 -1.42 -10.67 -7.28
CA SER A 128 -2.80 -11.15 -7.31
C SER A 128 -3.67 -10.17 -8.08
N ILE A 129 -4.74 -10.67 -8.67
CA ILE A 129 -5.61 -9.92 -9.57
C ILE A 129 -6.97 -9.71 -8.91
N VAL A 130 -7.45 -8.47 -8.92
CA VAL A 130 -8.81 -8.09 -8.50
C VAL A 130 -9.57 -7.58 -9.71
N GLU A 131 -10.76 -8.13 -9.97
CA GLU A 131 -11.74 -7.42 -10.81
C GLU A 131 -12.38 -6.29 -10.01
N LEU A 132 -12.29 -5.08 -10.55
CA LEU A 132 -12.94 -3.86 -10.05
C LEU A 132 -14.41 -3.85 -10.49
N ASN A 133 -15.21 -4.75 -9.92
CA ASN A 133 -16.67 -4.75 -10.02
C ASN A 133 -17.31 -3.69 -9.08
N GLU A 134 -18.64 -3.65 -9.01
CA GLU A 134 -19.40 -2.69 -8.19
C GLU A 134 -18.92 -2.63 -6.72
N ASN A 135 -18.58 -3.78 -6.13
CA ASN A 135 -18.12 -3.86 -4.75
C ASN A 135 -16.63 -3.54 -4.63
N ASN A 136 -15.79 -4.17 -5.43
CA ASN A 136 -14.34 -4.05 -5.31
C ASN A 136 -13.83 -2.65 -5.68
N ARG A 137 -14.53 -1.91 -6.56
CA ARG A 137 -14.23 -0.48 -6.85
C ARG A 137 -14.33 0.41 -5.60
N LYS A 138 -15.07 0.00 -4.57
CA LYS A 138 -15.16 0.73 -3.31
C LYS A 138 -13.82 0.76 -2.54
N LEU A 139 -12.88 -0.11 -2.92
CA LEU A 139 -11.51 -0.16 -2.39
C LEU A 139 -10.53 0.76 -3.14
N VAL A 140 -10.97 1.38 -4.24
CA VAL A 140 -10.27 2.53 -4.86
C VAL A 140 -10.77 3.80 -4.18
N TYR A 141 -9.86 4.65 -3.69
CA TYR A 141 -10.24 5.87 -2.97
C TYR A 141 -11.19 6.73 -3.79
N GLY A 142 -12.13 7.41 -3.16
CA GLY A 142 -13.02 8.40 -3.79
C GLY A 142 -12.34 9.74 -3.96
N VAL A 143 -11.48 10.09 -3.00
CA VAL A 143 -10.61 11.26 -2.99
C VAL A 143 -9.21 10.77 -2.63
N ASP A 144 -8.22 11.13 -3.43
CA ASP A 144 -6.83 10.74 -3.21
C ASP A 144 -6.15 11.66 -2.19
N TRP A 145 -4.91 11.35 -1.83
CA TRP A 145 -4.16 12.00 -0.74
C TRP A 145 -3.95 13.51 -0.95
N ASP A 146 -3.86 13.94 -2.20
CA ASP A 146 -3.70 15.34 -2.60
C ASP A 146 -5.05 16.08 -2.75
N GLY A 147 -6.16 15.44 -2.37
CA GLY A 147 -7.50 16.02 -2.41
C GLY A 147 -8.19 15.93 -3.77
N LYS A 148 -7.55 15.34 -4.79
CA LYS A 148 -8.20 15.14 -6.09
C LYS A 148 -9.22 14.01 -6.02
N ALA A 149 -10.39 14.23 -6.61
CA ALA A 149 -11.38 13.15 -6.75
C ALA A 149 -10.85 12.08 -7.71
N ILE A 150 -11.02 10.81 -7.38
CA ILE A 150 -10.85 9.72 -8.36
C ILE A 150 -12.25 9.39 -8.87
N VAL A 151 -12.45 9.32 -10.18
CA VAL A 151 -13.75 9.00 -10.77
C VAL A 151 -13.62 7.95 -11.85
N PHE A 152 -14.66 7.11 -11.98
CA PHE A 152 -14.79 6.19 -13.10
C PHE A 152 -15.69 6.84 -14.16
N GLU A 153 -15.22 6.91 -15.41
CA GLU A 153 -15.97 7.52 -16.51
C GLU A 153 -15.90 6.64 -17.76
N ASN A 154 -16.96 6.69 -18.58
CA ASN A 154 -16.98 6.01 -19.87
C ASN A 154 -16.18 6.82 -20.92
N VAL A 155 -14.86 6.75 -20.80
CA VAL A 155 -13.89 7.43 -21.67
C VAL A 155 -12.85 6.44 -22.18
N GLU A 156 -12.22 6.73 -23.32
CA GLU A 156 -11.27 5.80 -23.94
C GLU A 156 -9.90 5.77 -23.24
N LYS A 157 -9.46 6.90 -22.69
CA LYS A 157 -8.16 7.02 -22.01
C LYS A 157 -8.32 7.72 -20.67
N ALA A 158 -7.53 7.28 -19.70
CA ALA A 158 -7.38 7.95 -18.42
C ALA A 158 -6.79 9.35 -18.63
N TYR A 159 -7.18 10.27 -17.74
CA TYR A 159 -6.64 11.61 -17.72
C TYR A 159 -6.65 12.17 -16.30
N GLU A 160 -5.83 13.19 -16.07
CA GLU A 160 -5.77 13.93 -14.82
C GLU A 160 -6.01 15.41 -15.09
N THR A 161 -6.67 16.07 -14.15
CA THR A 161 -6.86 17.52 -14.10
C THR A 161 -6.42 18.03 -12.73
N ASP A 162 -6.52 19.33 -12.49
CA ASP A 162 -6.26 19.91 -11.17
C ASP A 162 -7.25 19.42 -10.10
N LYS A 163 -8.42 18.91 -10.50
CA LYS A 163 -9.52 18.54 -9.57
C LYS A 163 -9.77 17.04 -9.45
N LYS A 164 -9.41 16.27 -10.48
CA LYS A 164 -9.76 14.84 -10.55
C LYS A 164 -8.79 14.00 -11.37
N ARG A 165 -8.70 12.73 -11.02
CA ARG A 165 -8.13 11.62 -11.80
C ARG A 165 -9.25 10.75 -12.33
N VAL A 166 -9.24 10.47 -13.63
CA VAL A 166 -10.29 9.68 -14.28
C VAL A 166 -9.75 8.33 -14.69
N ILE A 167 -10.40 7.28 -14.19
CA ILE A 167 -10.18 5.89 -14.56
C ILE A 167 -11.26 5.51 -15.59
N PRO A 168 -10.91 5.09 -16.81
CA PRO A 168 -11.85 4.55 -17.77
C PRO A 168 -12.65 3.38 -17.21
N GLU A 169 -13.95 3.30 -17.54
CA GLU A 169 -14.81 2.17 -17.17
C GLU A 169 -14.27 0.80 -17.62
N LYS A 170 -13.52 0.79 -18.74
CA LYS A 170 -12.85 -0.42 -19.26
C LYS A 170 -11.62 -0.86 -18.45
N CYS A 171 -11.06 0.01 -17.61
CA CYS A 171 -9.96 -0.34 -16.70
C CYS A 171 -10.51 -1.14 -15.50
N ARG A 172 -10.80 -2.42 -15.76
CA ARG A 172 -11.57 -3.31 -14.88
C ARG A 172 -10.72 -4.15 -13.94
N TYR A 173 -9.40 -4.12 -14.03
CA TYR A 173 -8.53 -4.99 -13.23
C TYR A 173 -7.55 -4.18 -12.42
N ALA A 174 -7.38 -4.54 -11.14
CA ALA A 174 -6.26 -4.09 -10.32
C ALA A 174 -5.27 -5.25 -10.16
N VAL A 175 -4.04 -5.04 -10.63
CA VAL A 175 -2.91 -5.93 -10.39
C VAL A 175 -2.27 -5.50 -9.08
N VAL A 176 -2.51 -6.27 -8.02
CA VAL A 176 -1.96 -6.03 -6.69
C VAL A 176 -0.61 -6.73 -6.62
N PHE A 177 0.38 -6.07 -6.02
CA PHE A 177 1.72 -6.60 -5.90
C PHE A 177 2.27 -6.41 -4.50
N SER A 178 3.09 -7.36 -4.06
CA SER A 178 3.85 -7.28 -2.81
C SER A 178 5.31 -6.90 -3.03
N MET A 179 5.89 -6.15 -2.12
CA MET A 179 7.32 -5.90 -2.07
C MET A 179 7.87 -6.39 -0.73
N PRO A 180 8.57 -7.55 -0.70
CA PRO A 180 9.11 -8.11 0.52
C PRO A 180 10.05 -7.14 1.26
N MET A 181 10.00 -7.21 2.59
CA MET A 181 10.88 -6.49 3.49
C MET A 181 11.91 -7.45 4.10
N SER A 182 13.01 -6.91 4.62
CA SER A 182 14.02 -7.64 5.39
C SER A 182 13.52 -7.90 6.81
N GLU A 183 13.30 -9.18 7.13
CA GLU A 183 12.97 -9.65 8.48
C GLU A 183 14.01 -9.16 9.49
N GLU A 184 15.29 -9.34 9.18
CA GLU A 184 16.40 -8.93 10.05
C GLU A 184 16.38 -7.44 10.34
N MET A 185 16.18 -6.58 9.34
CA MET A 185 16.09 -5.15 9.61
C MET A 185 14.89 -4.84 10.50
N ASN A 186 13.69 -5.34 10.15
CA ASN A 186 12.46 -4.99 10.85
C ASN A 186 12.44 -5.45 12.32
N LYS A 187 13.16 -6.52 12.70
CA LYS A 187 13.35 -6.91 14.11
C LYS A 187 13.97 -5.82 14.98
N ARG A 188 14.62 -4.81 14.38
CA ARG A 188 15.19 -3.65 15.06
C ARG A 188 14.20 -2.48 15.15
N ALA A 189 12.94 -2.67 14.78
CA ALA A 189 11.87 -1.71 15.06
C ALA A 189 11.86 -1.31 16.56
N PRO A 190 11.70 -0.02 16.90
CA PRO A 190 11.35 1.11 16.04
C PRO A 190 12.56 1.96 15.60
N THR A 191 13.76 1.41 15.46
CA THR A 191 14.97 2.18 15.10
C THR A 191 15.02 2.56 13.60
N LEU A 192 15.95 3.43 13.20
CA LEU A 192 16.18 3.74 11.78
C LEU A 192 16.63 2.52 10.96
N LEU A 193 17.30 1.54 11.58
CA LEU A 193 17.62 0.27 10.93
C LEU A 193 16.35 -0.53 10.60
N GLY A 194 15.39 -0.57 11.53
CA GLY A 194 14.08 -1.18 11.28
C GLY A 194 13.27 -0.44 10.22
N ASP A 195 13.42 0.87 10.15
CA ASP A 195 12.76 1.70 9.16
C ASP A 195 13.38 1.57 7.77
N ALA A 196 14.70 1.36 7.66
CA ALA A 196 15.41 1.26 6.39
C ALA A 196 14.82 0.20 5.45
N THR A 197 14.35 -0.93 5.97
CA THR A 197 13.67 -1.93 5.11
C THR A 197 12.30 -1.47 4.61
N THR A 198 11.59 -0.66 5.39
CA THR A 198 10.32 -0.07 4.94
C THR A 198 10.62 0.92 3.82
N ALA A 199 11.58 1.81 4.03
CA ALA A 199 12.01 2.78 3.03
C ALA A 199 12.47 2.13 1.71
N LEU A 200 13.31 1.08 1.79
CA LEU A 200 13.78 0.35 0.62
C LEU A 200 12.63 -0.28 -0.16
N SER A 201 11.68 -0.91 0.53
CA SER A 201 10.52 -1.53 -0.13
C SER A 201 9.65 -0.51 -0.86
N TYR A 202 9.51 0.72 -0.35
CA TYR A 202 8.84 1.80 -1.07
C TYR A 202 9.64 2.23 -2.30
N SER A 203 10.96 2.41 -2.20
CA SER A 203 11.82 2.74 -3.34
C SER A 203 11.74 1.70 -4.46
N LEU A 204 11.78 0.41 -4.11
CA LEU A 204 11.67 -0.71 -5.06
C LEU A 204 10.27 -0.79 -5.67
N SER A 205 9.23 -0.53 -4.88
CA SER A 205 7.85 -0.49 -5.37
C SER A 205 7.65 0.63 -6.38
N THR A 206 8.23 1.81 -6.15
CA THR A 206 8.15 2.94 -7.10
C THR A 206 8.79 2.56 -8.43
N LEU A 207 10.00 2.00 -8.39
CA LEU A 207 10.70 1.53 -9.59
C LEU A 207 9.89 0.45 -10.32
N PHE A 208 9.30 -0.49 -9.58
CA PHE A 208 8.45 -1.52 -10.13
C PHE A 208 7.19 -0.93 -10.79
N GLN A 209 6.50 0.02 -10.16
CA GLN A 209 5.31 0.67 -10.72
C GLN A 209 5.64 1.28 -12.08
N ILE A 210 6.72 2.07 -12.17
CA ILE A 210 7.15 2.71 -13.43
C ILE A 210 7.36 1.65 -14.53
N ARG A 211 8.04 0.54 -14.19
CA ARG A 211 8.28 -0.57 -15.13
C ARG A 211 6.98 -1.26 -15.55
N ALA A 212 6.06 -1.49 -14.61
CA ALA A 212 4.76 -2.11 -14.88
C ALA A 212 3.91 -1.22 -15.80
N GLN A 213 3.85 0.09 -15.55
CA GLN A 213 3.12 1.04 -16.40
C GLN A 213 3.69 1.06 -17.82
N ARG A 214 5.03 1.06 -17.96
CA ARG A 214 5.68 0.95 -19.28
C ARG A 214 5.39 -0.39 -19.97
N PHE A 215 5.35 -1.49 -19.21
CA PHE A 215 5.02 -2.81 -19.74
C PHE A 215 3.61 -2.83 -20.34
N PHE A 216 2.60 -2.38 -19.58
CA PHE A 216 1.22 -2.28 -20.08
C PHE A 216 1.13 -1.42 -21.34
N ARG A 217 1.79 -0.25 -21.31
CA ARG A 217 1.78 0.66 -22.45
C ARG A 217 2.38 0.04 -23.71
N MET A 218 3.47 -0.71 -23.56
CA MET A 218 4.13 -1.39 -24.68
C MET A 218 3.31 -2.56 -25.23
N LEU A 219 2.34 -3.07 -24.48
CA LEU A 219 1.32 -4.01 -24.98
C LEU A 219 0.12 -3.31 -25.63
N GLY A 220 0.01 -1.98 -25.51
CA GLY A 220 -1.12 -1.20 -26.02
C GLY A 220 -2.25 -0.99 -25.02
N TYR A 221 -1.99 -1.23 -23.73
CA TYR A 221 -2.95 -1.11 -22.63
C TYR A 221 -2.56 0.01 -21.66
N GLN A 222 -3.51 0.42 -20.83
CA GLN A 222 -3.28 1.41 -19.79
C GLN A 222 -2.76 0.74 -18.52
N GLY A 223 -1.75 1.35 -17.89
CA GLY A 223 -1.27 0.98 -16.56
C GLY A 223 -1.36 2.19 -15.65
N LEU A 224 -2.42 2.28 -14.86
CA LEU A 224 -2.70 3.42 -13.99
C LEU A 224 -2.14 3.12 -12.60
N GLY A 225 -1.12 3.87 -12.20
CA GLY A 225 -0.43 3.69 -10.94
C GLY A 225 -0.86 4.71 -9.89
N SER A 226 -0.19 4.68 -8.74
CA SER A 226 -0.30 5.75 -7.76
C SER A 226 0.49 7.00 -8.19
N PHE A 227 0.12 8.17 -7.68
CA PHE A 227 0.68 9.47 -8.09
C PHE A 227 1.79 10.03 -7.18
N THR A 228 1.72 9.86 -5.86
CA THR A 228 2.72 10.45 -4.92
C THR A 228 3.49 9.40 -4.16
N TYR A 229 2.81 8.34 -3.73
CA TYR A 229 3.41 7.18 -3.09
C TYR A 229 2.71 5.94 -3.62
N VAL A 230 3.42 4.82 -3.76
CA VAL A 230 2.87 3.55 -4.29
C VAL A 230 1.73 2.95 -3.47
N ASN A 231 1.44 3.51 -2.29
CA ASN A 231 0.33 3.13 -1.43
C ASN A 231 -0.89 4.09 -1.53
N ASN A 232 -0.92 4.97 -2.54
CA ASN A 232 -2.06 5.85 -2.83
C ASN A 232 -3.05 5.18 -3.79
N THR A 233 -4.08 5.91 -4.24
CA THR A 233 -5.11 5.49 -5.22
C THR A 233 -6.06 4.40 -4.73
N SER A 234 -5.61 3.43 -3.94
CA SER A 234 -6.44 2.33 -3.42
C SER A 234 -6.02 1.86 -2.03
N ILE A 235 -6.90 1.09 -1.39
CA ILE A 235 -6.68 0.44 -0.11
C ILE A 235 -5.99 -0.91 -0.37
N ASN A 236 -4.69 -0.86 -0.68
CA ASN A 236 -3.94 -2.04 -1.13
C ASN A 236 -4.01 -3.28 -0.19
N PRO A 237 -3.98 -3.15 1.16
CA PRO A 237 -4.20 -4.29 2.05
C PRO A 237 -5.55 -4.98 1.85
N ALA A 238 -6.61 -4.21 1.58
CA ALA A 238 -7.93 -4.78 1.32
C ALA A 238 -7.96 -5.49 -0.03
N LEU A 239 -7.39 -4.87 -1.07
CA LEU A 239 -7.26 -5.50 -2.40
C LEU A 239 -6.48 -6.83 -2.32
N ALA A 240 -5.38 -6.87 -1.57
CA ALA A 240 -4.58 -8.08 -1.37
C ALA A 240 -5.37 -9.19 -0.66
N VAL A 241 -6.21 -8.86 0.32
CA VAL A 241 -7.06 -9.82 1.04
C VAL A 241 -8.16 -10.39 0.13
N ILE A 242 -8.86 -9.54 -0.62
CA ILE A 242 -9.95 -10.01 -1.49
C ILE A 242 -9.47 -10.78 -2.72
N SER A 243 -8.20 -10.65 -3.09
CA SER A 243 -7.55 -11.43 -4.16
C SER A 243 -6.68 -12.57 -3.64
N GLY A 244 -6.80 -12.91 -2.36
CA GLY A 244 -6.17 -14.13 -1.82
C GLY A 244 -4.65 -14.08 -1.68
N MET A 245 -4.03 -12.90 -1.75
CA MET A 245 -2.60 -12.79 -1.47
C MET A 245 -2.31 -13.13 0.00
N GLY A 246 -3.27 -12.87 0.90
CA GLY A 246 -3.18 -13.20 2.32
C GLY A 246 -4.52 -13.00 3.01
N GLU A 247 -4.50 -13.11 4.33
CA GLU A 247 -5.66 -12.83 5.19
C GLU A 247 -5.45 -11.59 6.03
N GLN A 248 -6.53 -10.88 6.37
CA GLN A 248 -6.40 -9.75 7.28
C GLN A 248 -6.04 -10.23 8.69
N GLY A 249 -5.01 -9.65 9.29
CA GLY A 249 -4.63 -9.88 10.69
C GLY A 249 -5.18 -8.81 11.65
N ARG A 250 -5.02 -9.04 12.97
CA ARG A 250 -5.40 -8.07 14.02
C ARG A 250 -4.72 -6.70 13.85
N LEU A 251 -3.49 -6.68 13.34
CA LEU A 251 -2.75 -5.44 13.06
C LEU A 251 -3.33 -4.60 11.90
N GLY A 252 -4.43 -5.04 11.28
CA GLY A 252 -5.09 -4.33 10.19
C GLY A 252 -4.34 -4.40 8.85
N GLN A 253 -3.37 -5.30 8.72
CA GLN A 253 -2.61 -5.56 7.50
C GLN A 253 -2.97 -6.92 6.90
N CYS A 254 -2.67 -7.10 5.62
CA CYS A 254 -2.66 -8.41 4.99
C CYS A 254 -1.49 -9.22 5.58
N VAL A 255 -1.77 -10.44 6.00
CA VAL A 255 -0.80 -11.43 6.49
C VAL A 255 -0.72 -12.52 5.44
N PHE A 256 0.44 -12.59 4.81
CA PHE A 256 0.72 -13.45 3.68
C PHE A 256 1.17 -14.84 4.15
N PRO A 257 0.79 -15.92 3.46
CA PRO A 257 1.32 -17.25 3.75
C PRO A 257 2.85 -17.32 3.63
N GLU A 258 3.43 -16.63 2.65
CA GLU A 258 4.84 -16.73 2.29
C GLU A 258 5.76 -15.82 3.13
N TYR A 259 5.31 -14.61 3.45
CA TYR A 259 6.12 -13.56 4.13
C TYR A 259 5.44 -12.97 5.36
N GLY A 260 4.32 -13.53 5.82
CA GLY A 260 3.66 -13.08 7.03
C GLY A 260 3.26 -11.61 6.97
N THR A 261 3.83 -10.76 7.83
CA THR A 261 3.59 -9.30 7.80
C THR A 261 4.69 -8.52 7.08
N MET A 262 5.67 -9.20 6.48
CA MET A 262 6.92 -8.63 5.97
C MET A 262 6.86 -8.26 4.49
N ALA A 263 5.80 -7.58 4.06
CA ALA A 263 5.78 -6.95 2.75
C ALA A 263 4.98 -5.65 2.74
N ARG A 264 5.35 -4.79 1.80
CA ARG A 264 4.52 -3.66 1.37
C ARG A 264 3.67 -4.07 0.19
N LEU A 265 2.63 -3.27 -0.05
CA LEU A 265 1.66 -3.53 -1.09
C LEU A 265 1.47 -2.28 -1.95
N GLY A 266 1.27 -2.50 -3.24
CA GLY A 266 0.80 -1.51 -4.19
C GLY A 266 -0.15 -2.14 -5.20
N SER A 267 -0.72 -1.32 -6.08
CA SER A 267 -1.52 -1.81 -7.20
C SER A 267 -1.35 -0.95 -8.45
N VAL A 268 -1.59 -1.57 -9.61
CA VAL A 268 -1.72 -0.90 -10.90
C VAL A 268 -3.06 -1.30 -11.51
N ILE A 269 -3.86 -0.31 -11.92
CA ILE A 269 -5.17 -0.51 -12.54
C ILE A 269 -5.02 -0.55 -14.06
N THR A 270 -5.65 -1.50 -14.74
CA THR A 270 -5.47 -1.74 -16.18
C THR A 270 -6.77 -2.15 -16.87
N ASP A 271 -6.82 -1.90 -18.18
CA ASP A 271 -7.83 -2.42 -19.12
C ASP A 271 -7.38 -3.72 -19.82
N LEU A 272 -6.19 -4.23 -19.50
CA LEU A 272 -5.72 -5.54 -19.97
C LEU A 272 -6.59 -6.66 -19.36
N PRO A 273 -7.22 -7.54 -20.18
CA PRO A 273 -8.03 -8.66 -19.67
C PRO A 273 -7.22 -9.65 -18.84
N LEU A 274 -7.68 -9.94 -17.62
CA LEU A 274 -7.00 -10.81 -16.66
C LEU A 274 -7.99 -11.75 -15.95
N VAL A 275 -7.49 -12.82 -15.34
CA VAL A 275 -8.26 -13.76 -14.52
C VAL A 275 -8.16 -13.31 -13.06
N PRO A 276 -9.27 -12.91 -12.41
CA PRO A 276 -9.27 -12.52 -11.00
C PRO A 276 -8.97 -13.69 -10.07
N ASP A 277 -8.27 -13.40 -8.97
CA ASP A 277 -8.01 -14.36 -7.90
C ASP A 277 -9.12 -14.34 -6.85
N LYS A 278 -9.21 -15.43 -6.09
CA LYS A 278 -10.18 -15.58 -4.99
C LYS A 278 -9.53 -15.34 -3.63
N PRO A 279 -10.29 -14.85 -2.63
CA PRO A 279 -9.81 -14.78 -1.25
C PRO A 279 -9.34 -16.14 -0.71
N ILE A 280 -8.55 -16.12 0.36
CA ILE A 280 -8.08 -17.32 1.04
C ILE A 280 -8.46 -17.36 2.52
N ASP A 281 -8.49 -18.58 3.05
CA ASP A 281 -8.49 -18.91 4.48
C ASP A 281 -7.22 -19.75 4.77
N SER A 282 -6.24 -19.07 5.35
CA SER A 282 -4.96 -19.55 5.90
C SER A 282 -4.99 -19.77 7.42
N GLY A 283 -6.10 -19.43 8.08
CA GLY A 283 -6.30 -19.52 9.53
C GLY A 283 -5.79 -18.33 10.34
N VAL A 284 -5.23 -17.29 9.70
CA VAL A 284 -4.66 -16.12 10.40
C VAL A 284 -5.73 -15.35 11.16
N TRP A 285 -6.90 -15.13 10.55
CA TRP A 285 -7.97 -14.37 11.20
C TRP A 285 -8.42 -15.02 12.50
N ASN A 286 -8.55 -16.35 12.51
CA ASN A 286 -8.92 -17.11 13.69
C ASN A 286 -7.80 -17.12 14.74
N PHE A 287 -6.54 -17.29 14.32
CA PHE A 287 -5.37 -17.24 15.20
C PHE A 287 -5.22 -15.88 15.91
N CYS A 288 -5.53 -14.79 15.21
CA CYS A 288 -5.46 -13.43 15.75
C CYS A 288 -6.41 -13.17 16.92
N LYS A 289 -7.48 -13.96 17.10
CA LYS A 289 -8.43 -13.83 18.21
C LYS A 289 -7.74 -14.02 19.56
N THR A 290 -6.83 -14.99 19.66
CA THR A 290 -6.15 -15.33 20.93
C THR A 290 -4.74 -14.77 21.05
N CYS A 291 -3.99 -14.65 19.95
CA CYS A 291 -2.56 -14.28 20.00
C CYS A 291 -2.30 -12.89 20.60
N LYS A 292 -2.93 -11.84 20.06
CA LYS A 292 -2.86 -10.44 20.53
C LYS A 292 -1.47 -9.79 20.70
N LEU A 293 -0.36 -10.47 20.39
CA LEU A 293 1.01 -9.96 20.63
C LEU A 293 1.28 -8.59 20.02
N CYS A 294 0.78 -8.32 18.81
CA CYS A 294 0.95 -7.02 18.18
C CYS A 294 0.28 -5.89 18.99
N ALA A 295 -0.88 -6.15 19.59
CA ALA A 295 -1.56 -5.19 20.47
C ALA A 295 -0.84 -5.05 21.81
N SER A 296 -0.38 -6.16 22.41
CA SER A 296 0.36 -6.15 23.67
C SER A 296 1.69 -5.40 23.59
N HIS A 297 2.36 -5.42 22.43
CA HIS A 297 3.61 -4.69 22.21
C HIS A 297 3.41 -3.30 21.60
N CYS A 298 2.17 -2.87 21.34
CA CYS A 298 1.92 -1.57 20.73
C CYS A 298 2.18 -0.45 21.76
N PRO A 299 3.23 0.38 21.60
CA PRO A 299 3.60 1.37 22.62
C PRO A 299 2.58 2.51 22.75
N SER A 300 1.80 2.77 21.70
CA SER A 300 0.77 3.81 21.69
C SER A 300 -0.62 3.32 22.09
N GLY A 301 -0.80 2.01 22.32
CA GLY A 301 -2.12 1.43 22.55
C GLY A 301 -3.06 1.52 21.34
N ALA A 302 -2.55 1.80 20.14
CA ALA A 302 -3.36 2.01 18.94
C ALA A 302 -4.07 0.74 18.42
N LEU A 303 -3.52 -0.44 18.71
CA LEU A 303 -4.08 -1.70 18.24
C LEU A 303 -5.12 -2.25 19.22
N ASN A 304 -6.29 -2.61 18.70
CA ASN A 304 -7.39 -3.12 19.50
C ASN A 304 -7.01 -4.46 20.19
N PRO A 305 -7.06 -4.55 21.54
CA PRO A 305 -6.71 -5.76 22.30
C PRO A 305 -7.91 -6.67 22.60
N ASP A 306 -9.12 -6.31 22.18
CA ASP A 306 -10.37 -7.00 22.51
C ASP A 306 -10.40 -8.42 21.94
N ASP A 307 -11.17 -9.31 22.57
CA ASP A 307 -11.36 -10.70 22.11
C ASP A 307 -12.21 -10.80 20.84
N VAL A 308 -13.07 -9.81 20.60
CA VAL A 308 -14.06 -9.83 19.53
C VAL A 308 -13.86 -8.62 18.62
N PRO A 309 -13.82 -8.79 17.29
CA PRO A 309 -13.75 -7.68 16.36
C PRO A 309 -15.05 -6.87 16.37
N SER A 310 -14.96 -5.57 16.06
CA SER A 310 -16.12 -4.67 16.08
C SER A 310 -16.39 -4.05 14.70
N TRP A 311 -17.64 -3.68 14.46
CA TRP A 311 -18.04 -2.81 13.36
C TRP A 311 -17.69 -1.34 13.65
N ASP A 312 -17.52 -0.99 14.93
CA ASP A 312 -17.29 0.38 15.38
C ASP A 312 -15.87 0.85 15.04
N VAL A 313 -15.83 1.96 14.31
CA VAL A 313 -14.60 2.67 13.95
C VAL A 313 -14.02 3.42 15.15
N LYS A 314 -12.69 3.59 15.22
CA LYS A 314 -12.02 4.33 16.31
C LYS A 314 -11.98 5.84 16.08
N TYR A 315 -11.97 6.29 14.83
CA TYR A 315 -12.01 7.69 14.44
C TYR A 315 -12.56 7.83 13.02
N SER A 316 -12.84 9.06 12.57
CA SER A 316 -13.51 9.34 11.29
C SER A 316 -12.76 8.85 10.05
N GLY A 317 -11.44 8.67 10.13
CA GLY A 317 -10.63 8.13 9.03
C GLY A 317 -10.53 6.60 9.03
N ASN A 318 -11.13 5.90 10.00
CA ASN A 318 -11.39 4.47 9.83
C ASN A 318 -12.61 4.28 8.92
N HIS A 319 -12.56 3.25 8.09
CA HIS A 319 -13.59 2.96 7.11
C HIS A 319 -14.66 2.03 7.72
N PRO A 320 -15.93 2.45 7.86
CA PRO A 320 -17.01 1.59 8.35
C PRO A 320 -17.38 0.49 7.32
N GLY A 321 -18.29 -0.40 7.70
CA GLY A 321 -18.76 -1.49 6.82
C GLY A 321 -17.90 -2.75 6.87
N LYS A 322 -17.05 -2.90 7.90
CA LYS A 322 -16.27 -4.12 8.14
C LYS A 322 -16.12 -4.41 9.63
N LYS A 323 -16.24 -5.68 10.00
CA LYS A 323 -16.08 -6.15 11.37
C LYS A 323 -14.65 -6.58 11.63
N VAL A 324 -13.85 -5.70 12.20
CA VAL A 324 -12.41 -5.91 12.36
C VAL A 324 -11.88 -5.40 13.70
N TYR A 325 -10.61 -5.71 14.00
CA TYR A 325 -9.89 -5.06 15.09
C TYR A 325 -9.38 -3.69 14.61
N HIS A 326 -10.27 -2.70 14.61
CA HIS A 326 -9.95 -1.35 14.11
C HIS A 326 -8.77 -0.76 14.88
N CYS A 327 -7.76 -0.32 14.13
CA CYS A 327 -6.59 0.38 14.65
C CYS A 327 -6.90 1.88 14.78
N ASP A 328 -6.57 2.45 15.93
CA ASP A 328 -6.50 3.89 16.11
C ASP A 328 -5.24 4.45 15.43
N GLY A 329 -5.39 4.71 14.14
CA GLY A 329 -4.35 5.25 13.30
C GLY A 329 -3.82 6.61 13.75
N MET A 330 -4.62 7.42 14.46
CA MET A 330 -4.19 8.72 14.98
C MET A 330 -3.23 8.55 16.14
N ASN A 331 -3.54 7.65 17.09
CA ASN A 331 -2.62 7.29 18.17
C ASN A 331 -1.36 6.58 17.65
N CYS A 332 -1.49 5.73 16.63
CA CYS A 332 -0.33 5.12 15.95
C CYS A 332 0.59 6.20 15.35
N ARG A 333 0.01 7.19 14.65
CA ARG A 333 0.75 8.30 14.05
C ARG A 333 1.35 9.23 15.11
N GLY A 334 0.68 9.44 16.24
CA GLY A 334 1.20 10.25 17.34
C GLY A 334 2.54 9.72 17.85
N TYR A 335 2.65 8.41 18.05
CA TYR A 335 3.91 7.80 18.48
C TYR A 335 5.05 7.93 17.47
N TRP A 336 4.76 8.12 16.17
CA TRP A 336 5.83 8.40 15.20
C TRP A 336 6.51 9.74 15.47
N TYR A 337 5.82 10.71 16.08
CA TYR A 337 6.41 11.99 16.49
C TYR A 337 7.26 11.90 17.76
N ASP A 338 7.09 10.84 18.56
CA ASP A 338 7.97 10.52 19.68
C ASP A 338 9.26 9.81 19.22
N LEU A 339 9.26 9.34 17.98
CA LEU A 339 10.39 8.71 17.30
C LEU A 339 11.00 9.66 16.27
N THR A 340 12.20 9.33 15.78
CA THR A 340 12.81 10.01 14.61
C THR A 340 12.80 9.15 13.34
N SER A 341 12.07 8.03 13.41
CA SER A 341 11.88 6.93 12.45
C SER A 341 10.40 6.52 12.40
N LEU A 342 10.07 5.52 11.59
CA LEU A 342 8.80 4.78 11.66
C LEU A 342 8.81 3.73 12.80
N CYS A 343 7.61 3.32 13.25
CA CYS A 343 7.47 2.36 14.36
C CYS A 343 7.63 0.89 13.94
N SER A 344 6.65 0.31 13.25
CA SER A 344 6.63 -1.11 12.78
C SER A 344 6.78 -2.21 13.84
N ILE A 345 6.70 -1.92 15.14
CA ILE A 345 6.78 -2.95 16.21
C ILE A 345 5.70 -4.03 16.05
N CYS A 346 4.49 -3.66 15.64
CA CYS A 346 3.41 -4.62 15.42
C CYS A 346 3.69 -5.60 14.27
N VAL A 347 4.43 -5.14 13.26
CA VAL A 347 4.89 -5.97 12.13
C VAL A 347 6.01 -6.88 12.61
N ALA A 348 6.97 -6.36 13.37
CA ALA A 348 8.13 -7.11 13.87
C ALA A 348 7.76 -8.18 14.92
N SER A 349 6.77 -7.90 15.77
CA SER A 349 6.34 -8.80 16.85
C SER A 349 5.28 -9.82 16.44
N CYS A 350 4.78 -9.75 15.20
CA CYS A 350 3.84 -10.74 14.70
C CYS A 350 4.53 -12.10 14.60
N VAL A 351 3.93 -13.16 15.14
CA VAL A 351 4.50 -14.53 15.06
C VAL A 351 4.62 -15.06 13.63
N PHE A 352 3.91 -14.43 12.69
CA PHE A 352 3.98 -14.76 11.29
C PHE A 352 5.07 -14.00 10.55
N ALA A 353 5.71 -12.98 11.14
CA ALA A 353 6.78 -12.23 10.49
C ALA A 353 7.91 -13.18 10.07
N LYS A 354 8.14 -13.28 8.76
CA LYS A 354 9.07 -14.19 8.10
C LYS A 354 9.68 -13.52 6.88
#